data_AF-A0A2P1QTP9-F1
#
_entry.id   AF-A0A2P1QTP9-F1
#
_cell.length_a   1.000
_cell.length_b   1.000
_cell.length_c   1.000
_cell.angle_alpha   90.00
_cell.angle_beta   90.00
_cell.angle_gamma   90.00
#
_symmetry.space_group_name_H-M   'P 1'
#
loop_
_entity.id
_entity.type
_entity.pdbx_description
1 polymer ?
#
loop_
_entity_poly.entity_id
_entity_poly.type
_entity_poly.pdbx_seq_one_letter_code
_entity_poly.pdbx_strand_id
1 'polypeptide(L)' 'METEEKQSSKRYVIGEAVRDKRNGQKMYVDAAWSMEIKCVYYDVLTNKLVKVEVPHEELEKVEEPFLKTIVRE' A
#
# COMPACT_ATOMS: atom_id res chain seq x y z
N MET A 1 22.39 -8.77 19.65
CA MET A 1 21.60 -7.61 19.19
C MET A 1 21.09 -7.97 17.81
N GLU A 2 20.16 -8.92 17.74
CA GLU A 2 19.78 -9.55 16.46
C GLU A 2 18.32 -9.94 16.58
N THR A 3 17.43 -8.97 16.37
CA THR A 3 16.04 -9.30 16.06
C THR A 3 16.05 -9.84 14.65
N GLU A 4 16.01 -11.17 14.53
CA GLU A 4 15.72 -11.90 13.30
C GLU A 4 14.52 -11.25 12.62
N GLU A 5 14.86 -10.45 11.62
CA GLU A 5 13.94 -9.85 10.69
C GLU A 5 13.32 -11.01 9.89
N LYS A 6 12.17 -11.49 10.36
CA LYS A 6 11.18 -12.13 9.49
C LYS A 6 10.65 -11.07 8.52
N GLN A 7 11.52 -10.50 7.69
CA GLN A 7 11.21 -9.84 6.44
C GLN A 7 10.72 -10.93 5.49
N SER A 8 9.53 -11.46 5.77
CA SER A 8 8.83 -12.36 4.89
C SER A 8 8.42 -11.57 3.65
N SER A 9 9.35 -11.37 2.71
CA SER A 9 9.13 -11.08 1.29
C SER A 9 7.84 -10.29 0.99
N LYS A 10 7.61 -9.16 1.68
CA LYS A 10 6.42 -8.33 1.46
C LYS A 10 6.67 -7.55 0.18
N ARG A 11 6.53 -8.23 -0.94
CA ARG A 11 6.55 -7.61 -2.26
C ARG A 11 5.20 -6.91 -2.43
N TYR A 12 5.26 -5.60 -2.60
CA TYR A 12 4.11 -4.81 -3.00
C TYR A 12 3.93 -4.94 -4.50
N VAL A 13 2.69 -4.87 -4.96
CA VAL A 13 2.35 -4.92 -6.40
C VAL A 13 1.77 -3.57 -6.80
N ILE A 14 2.04 -3.12 -8.02
CA ILE A 14 1.44 -1.88 -8.54
C ILE A 14 -0.10 -2.00 -8.50
N GLY A 15 -0.77 -0.97 -7.99
CA GLY A 15 -2.21 -0.94 -7.76
C GLY A 15 -2.68 -1.61 -6.47
N GLU A 16 -1.79 -2.24 -5.70
CA GLU A 16 -2.14 -2.82 -4.41
C GLU A 16 -2.53 -1.73 -3.41
N ALA A 17 -3.65 -1.94 -2.72
CA ALA A 17 -4.09 -1.06 -1.65
C ALA A 17 -3.22 -1.24 -0.42
N VAL A 18 -2.61 -0.15 0.02
CA VAL A 18 -1.73 -0.11 1.20
C VAL A 18 -2.18 0.97 2.16
N ARG A 19 -1.79 0.82 3.42
CA ARG A 19 -2.03 1.78 4.48
C ARG A 19 -0.70 2.19 5.07
N ASP A 20 -0.48 3.49 5.17
CA ASP A 20 0.64 4.05 5.89
C ASP A 20 0.37 3.91 7.40
N LYS A 21 1.31 3.30 8.14
CA LYS A 21 1.18 3.04 9.58
C LYS A 21 1.29 4.30 10.44
N ARG A 22 1.95 5.37 9.95
CA ARG A 22 2.18 6.61 10.70
C ARG A 22 0.92 7.45 10.79
N ASN A 23 0.22 7.60 9.66
CA ASN A 23 -0.97 8.46 9.56
C ASN A 23 -2.27 7.65 9.37
N GLY A 24 -2.19 6.35 9.12
CA GLY A 24 -3.34 5.49 8.85
C GLY A 24 -4.00 5.76 7.49
N GLN A 25 -3.39 6.55 6.61
CA GLN A 25 -3.91 6.95 5.31
C GLN A 25 -3.88 5.77 4.34
N LYS A 26 -5.01 5.52 3.67
CA LYS A 26 -5.08 4.55 2.58
C LYS A 26 -4.48 5.15 1.31
N MET A 27 -3.62 4.38 0.64
CA MET A 27 -2.92 4.71 -0.58
C MET A 27 -2.88 3.50 -1.52
N TYR A 28 -2.38 3.70 -2.74
CA TYR A 28 -2.17 2.64 -3.72
C TYR A 28 -0.74 2.67 -4.22
N VAL A 29 -0.16 1.51 -4.47
CA VAL A 29 1.22 1.40 -4.92
C VAL A 29 1.34 1.84 -6.39
N ASP A 30 2.17 2.84 -6.67
CA ASP A 30 2.52 3.34 -8.01
C ASP A 30 3.75 2.58 -8.56
N ALA A 31 4.77 2.33 -7.73
CA ALA A 31 5.95 1.56 -8.10
C ALA A 31 6.54 0.80 -6.90
N ALA A 32 6.89 -0.48 -7.11
CA ALA A 32 7.30 -1.41 -6.05
C ALA A 32 8.71 -2.00 -6.23
N TRP A 33 9.54 -1.39 -7.07
CA TRP A 33 10.87 -1.90 -7.44
C TRP A 33 12.03 -1.31 -6.61
N SER A 34 11.70 -0.53 -5.58
CA SER A 34 12.64 0.22 -4.74
C SER A 34 12.45 -0.14 -3.26
N MET A 35 13.45 0.14 -2.41
CA MET A 35 13.32 0.02 -0.94
C MET A 35 12.23 0.95 -0.39
N GLU A 36 12.10 2.11 -1.00
CA GLU A 36 11.00 3.07 -0.79
C GLU A 36 9.91 2.79 -1.82
N ILE A 37 8.73 2.42 -1.35
CA ILE A 37 7.60 2.11 -2.21
C ILE A 37 6.90 3.41 -2.57
N LYS A 38 6.80 3.68 -3.88
CA LYS A 38 6.05 4.84 -4.37
C LYS A 38 4.57 4.52 -4.22
N CYS A 39 3.88 5.32 -3.42
CA CYS A 39 2.46 5.24 -3.19
C CYS A 39 1.77 6.51 -3.71
N VAL A 40 0.51 6.39 -4.07
CA VAL A 40 -0.34 7.50 -4.50
C VAL A 40 -1.63 7.50 -3.70
N TYR A 41 -2.05 8.68 -3.27
CA TYR A 41 -3.36 8.87 -2.64
C TYR A 41 -4.08 10.04 -3.28
N TYR A 42 -5.41 10.03 -3.17
CA TYR A 42 -6.23 11.13 -3.62
C TYR A 42 -6.41 12.13 -2.49
N ASP A 43 -5.90 13.35 -2.71
CA ASP A 43 -6.07 14.46 -1.79
C ASP A 43 -7.36 15.20 -2.13
N VAL A 44 -8.35 15.13 -1.24
CA VAL A 44 -9.68 15.73 -1.41
C VAL A 44 -9.66 17.25 -1.29
N LEU A 45 -8.68 17.83 -0.61
CA LEU A 45 -8.57 19.28 -0.40
C LEU A 45 -8.04 19.97 -1.66
N THR A 46 -7.04 19.35 -2.28
CA THR A 46 -6.39 19.86 -3.50
C THR A 46 -6.96 19.25 -4.78
N ASN A 47 -7.83 18.24 -4.65
CA ASN A 47 -8.48 17.50 -5.75
C ASN A 47 -7.46 16.90 -6.73
N LYS A 48 -6.38 16.33 -6.19
CA LYS A 48 -5.21 15.84 -6.95
C LYS A 48 -4.73 14.50 -6.42
N LEU A 49 -4.08 13.73 -7.29
CA LEU A 49 -3.32 12.54 -6.90
C LEU A 49 -1.93 12.98 -6.43
N VAL A 50 -1.63 12.72 -5.16
CA VAL A 50 -0.34 13.04 -4.54
C VAL A 50 0.48 11.77 -4.46
N LYS A 51 1.71 11.83 -4.98
CA LYS A 51 2.69 10.73 -4.92
C LYS A 51 3.61 10.93 -3.73
N VAL A 52 3.83 9.87 -2.98
CA VAL A 52 4.68 9.82 -1.80
C VAL A 52 5.56 8.59 -1.82
N GLU A 53 6.75 8.68 -1.25
CA GLU A 53 7.69 7.57 -1.12
C GLU A 53 7.65 7.13 0.34
N VAL A 54 7.25 5.88 0.57
CA VAL A 54 7.07 5.33 1.93
C VAL A 54 7.91 4.07 2.07
N PRO A 55 8.71 3.92 3.14
CA PRO A 55 9.46 2.70 3.41
C PRO A 55 8.54 1.49 3.50
N HIS A 56 8.98 0.36 2.92
CA HIS A 56 8.22 -0.88 2.91
C HIS A 56 7.81 -1.36 4.32
N GLU A 57 8.62 -1.08 5.35
CA GLU A 57 8.35 -1.46 6.75
C GLU A 57 7.15 -0.72 7.35
N GLU A 58 6.86 0.47 6.84
CA GLU A 58 5.82 1.37 7.31
C GLU A 58 4.51 1.22 6.56
N LEU A 59 4.48 0.35 5.56
CA LEU A 59 3.29 0.03 4.80
C LEU A 59 2.64 -1.26 5.31
N GLU A 60 1.33 -1.22 5.45
CA GLU A 60 0.50 -2.39 5.72
C GLU A 60 -0.39 -2.69 4.51
N LYS A 61 -0.50 -3.95 4.13
CA LYS A 61 -1.39 -4.36 3.03
C LYS A 61 -2.83 -4.27 3.52
N VAL A 62 -3.68 -3.62 2.73
CA VAL A 62 -5.12 -3.60 2.97
C VAL A 62 -5.73 -4.63 2.04
N GLU A 63 -6.13 -5.78 2.59
CA GLU A 63 -7.00 -6.68 1.86
C GLU A 63 -8.37 -6.00 1.70
N GLU A 64 -8.63 -5.48 0.51
CA GLU A 64 -9.98 -5.10 0.15
C GLU A 64 -10.77 -6.39 -0.09
N PRO A 65 -11.89 -6.62 0.60
CA PRO A 65 -12.81 -7.69 0.25
C PRO A 65 -13.43 -7.30 -1.10
N PHE A 66 -12.73 -7.62 -2.18
CA PHE A 66 -13.32 -7.55 -3.52
C PHE A 66 -14.59 -8.38 -3.46
N LEU A 67 -15.72 -7.69 -3.65
CA LEU A 67 -17.05 -8.28 -3.70
C LEU A 67 -16.98 -9.51 -4.61
N LYS A 68 -17.08 -10.70 -4.02
CA LYS A 68 -17.50 -11.89 -4.74
C LYS A 68 -18.95 -11.63 -5.13
N THR A 69 -19.17 -10.86 -6.19
CA THR A 69 -20.45 -10.86 -6.90
C THR A 69 -20.58 -12.26 -7.46
N ILE A 70 -21.22 -13.11 -6.67
CA ILE A 70 -21.68 -14.42 -7.09
C ILE A 70 -22.73 -14.12 -8.16
N VAL A 71 -22.32 -14.12 -9.43
CA VAL A 71 -23.28 -14.21 -10.53
C VAL A 71 -23.83 -15.63 -10.43
N ARG A 72 -24.92 -15.80 -9.68
CA ARG A 72 -25.77 -16.99 -9.79
C ARG A 72 -26.61 -16.75 -11.03
N GLU A 73 -26.22 -17.39 -12.12
CA GLU A 73 -27.04 -17.61 -13.31
C GLU A 73 -28.29 -18.44 -12.97
#